data_AF-A3ZXT1-F1
#
_entry.id   AF-A3ZXT1-F1
#
_cell.length_a   1.000
_cell.length_b   1.000
_cell.length_c   1.000
_cell.angle_alpha   90.00
_cell.angle_beta   90.00
_cell.angle_gamma   90.00
#
_symmetry.space_group_name_H-M   'P 1'
#
loop_
_entity.id
_entity.type
_entity.pdbx_description
1 polymer ?
#
loop_
_entity_poly.entity_id
_entity_poly.type
_entity_poly.pdbx_seq_one_letter_code
_entity_poly.pdbx_strand_id
1 'polypeptide(L)'
;MNEHDSESWRPCRTGEIAEVANNLVLLRRRRLALQTVGSLCSVFLVIGIVLWLGPANPLPVYAGITCSECRKQMPAYRSHTLSTSQIRMMDAHLKHCNGCKDRYDAQTREQSKCDNPADCDKGNCNLLENCKTTEGRQASNCMSWRCQVLTCKASEADKFSPCRGRGTSNLPDRDQQPL
;
A
#
# COMPACT_ATOMS: atom_id res chain seq x y z
N MET A 1 -47.12 53.17 -14.84
CA MET A 1 -47.26 53.84 -13.53
C MET A 1 -48.06 52.87 -12.68
N ASN A 2 -47.42 52.22 -11.71
CA ASN A 2 -48.14 51.35 -10.78
C ASN A 2 -48.63 52.25 -9.65
N GLU A 3 -49.94 52.42 -9.55
CA GLU A 3 -50.60 53.00 -8.38
C GLU A 3 -50.22 52.16 -7.16
N HIS A 4 -49.42 52.73 -6.28
CA HIS A 4 -49.22 52.19 -4.95
C HIS A 4 -50.47 52.51 -4.16
N ASP A 5 -51.33 51.50 -3.96
CA ASP A 5 -52.43 51.57 -3.01
C ASP A 5 -51.88 52.11 -1.69
N SER A 6 -52.42 53.25 -1.25
CA SER A 6 -52.05 53.89 0.00
C SER A 6 -52.62 53.08 1.15
N GLU A 7 -51.90 52.00 1.48
CA GLU A 7 -52.19 51.13 2.62
C GLU A 7 -52.35 52.01 3.87
N SER A 8 -53.59 52.16 4.32
CA SER A 8 -53.93 53.00 5.44
C SER A 8 -53.24 52.46 6.68
N TRP A 9 -52.28 53.19 7.23
CA TRP A 9 -51.66 52.83 8.50
C TRP A 9 -52.72 52.73 9.58
N ARG A 10 -52.97 51.52 10.07
CA ARG A 10 -53.87 51.27 11.20
C ARG A 10 -53.06 51.01 12.47
N PRO A 11 -53.50 51.53 13.63
CA PRO A 11 -52.86 51.21 14.90
C PRO A 11 -52.96 49.70 15.14
N CYS A 12 -51.81 49.06 15.40
CA CYS A 12 -51.73 47.62 15.67
C CYS A 12 -52.60 47.24 16.87
N ARG A 13 -53.30 46.11 16.77
CA ARG A 13 -54.06 45.57 17.89
C ARG A 13 -53.10 45.10 18.98
N THR A 14 -53.40 45.40 20.24
CA THR A 14 -52.58 44.98 21.37
C THR A 14 -52.43 43.46 21.38
N GLY A 15 -51.20 42.96 21.26
CA GLY A 15 -50.87 41.52 21.28
C GLY A 15 -50.48 40.91 19.93
N GLU A 16 -50.77 41.56 18.81
CA GLU A 16 -50.50 41.01 17.47
C GLU A 16 -48.99 40.82 17.21
N ILE A 17 -48.17 41.77 17.67
CA ILE A 17 -46.70 41.67 17.59
C ILE A 17 -46.17 40.53 18.47
N ALA A 18 -46.78 40.32 19.65
CA ALA A 18 -46.37 39.25 20.56
C ALA A 18 -46.69 37.86 19.99
N GLU A 19 -47.80 37.72 19.26
CA GLU A 19 -48.17 36.48 18.58
C GLU A 19 -47.21 36.15 17.43
N VAL A 20 -46.86 37.15 16.61
CA VAL A 20 -45.85 36.98 15.54
C VAL A 20 -44.49 36.62 16.13
N ALA A 21 -44.09 37.27 17.23
CA ALA A 21 -42.83 36.96 17.91
C ALA A 21 -42.80 35.52 18.46
N ASN A 22 -43.89 35.06 19.09
CA ASN A 22 -44.00 33.70 19.60
C ASN A 22 -43.92 32.65 18.48
N ASN A 23 -44.56 32.89 17.34
CA ASN A 23 -44.47 32.01 16.17
C ASN A 23 -43.04 31.92 15.62
N LEU A 24 -42.30 33.03 15.58
CA LEU A 24 -40.91 33.03 15.15
C LEU A 24 -39.99 32.27 16.12
N VAL A 25 -40.22 32.37 17.43
CA VAL A 25 -39.44 31.63 18.45
C VAL A 25 -39.68 30.12 18.34
N LEU A 26 -40.93 29.70 18.13
CA LEU A 26 -41.26 28.27 17.95
C LEU A 26 -40.62 27.69 16.68
N LEU A 27 -40.65 28.43 15.56
CA LEU A 27 -39.99 28.01 14.33
C LEU A 27 -38.46 27.90 14.49
N ARG A 28 -37.85 28.83 15.24
CA ARG A 28 -36.40 28.81 15.51
C ARG A 28 -35.99 27.60 16.36
N ARG A 29 -36.78 27.27 17.40
CA ARG A 29 -36.54 26.08 18.24
C ARG A 29 -36.68 24.78 17.47
N ARG A 30 -37.67 24.67 16.58
CA ARG A 30 -37.84 23.49 15.71
C ARG A 30 -36.68 23.30 14.74
N ARG A 31 -36.17 24.38 14.12
CA ARG A 31 -35.00 24.30 13.23
C ARG A 31 -33.73 23.86 13.97
N LEU A 32 -33.50 24.38 15.17
CA LEU A 32 -32.37 23.98 16.01
C LEU A 32 -32.46 22.49 16.43
N ALA A 33 -33.65 22.02 16.80
CA ALA A 33 -33.86 20.61 17.15
C ALA A 33 -33.65 19.67 15.94
N LEU A 34 -34.06 20.07 14.73
CA LEU A 34 -33.86 19.25 13.53
C LEU A 34 -32.40 19.23 13.07
N GLN A 35 -31.65 20.33 13.24
CA GLN A 35 -30.24 20.36 12.90
C GLN A 35 -29.38 19.45 13.79
N THR A 36 -29.70 19.33 15.08
CA THR A 36 -28.93 18.47 15.99
C THR A 36 -29.21 16.99 15.76
N VAL A 37 -30.46 16.61 15.47
CA VAL A 37 -30.85 15.21 15.25
C VAL A 37 -30.37 14.68 13.89
N GLY A 38 -30.36 15.53 12.85
CA GLY A 38 -29.90 15.12 11.51
C GLY A 38 -28.41 14.74 11.45
N SER A 39 -27.57 15.36 12.28
CA SER A 39 -26.12 15.11 12.30
C SER A 39 -25.75 13.74 12.87
N LEU A 40 -26.50 13.24 13.85
CA LEU A 40 -26.17 11.95 14.48
C LEU A 40 -26.56 10.76 13.61
N CYS A 41 -27.68 10.84 12.87
CA CYS A 41 -28.13 9.75 12.01
C CYS A 41 -27.18 9.44 10.84
N SER A 42 -26.48 10.45 10.29
CA SER A 42 -25.56 10.24 9.17
C SER A 42 -24.31 9.44 9.60
N VAL A 43 -23.80 9.68 10.81
CA VAL A 43 -22.64 8.96 11.35
C VAL A 43 -22.97 7.48 11.57
N PHE A 44 -24.14 7.17 12.13
CA PHE A 44 -24.56 5.78 12.34
C PHE A 44 -24.83 5.03 11.03
N LEU A 45 -25.34 5.71 10.00
CA LEU A 45 -25.52 5.10 8.68
C LEU A 45 -24.18 4.74 8.02
N VAL A 46 -23.17 5.61 8.12
CA VAL A 46 -21.84 5.32 7.56
C VAL A 46 -21.18 4.14 8.29
N ILE A 47 -21.24 4.11 9.62
CA ILE A 47 -20.70 2.98 10.41
C ILE A 47 -21.46 1.69 10.10
N GLY A 48 -22.79 1.77 9.98
CA GLY A 48 -23.63 0.64 9.61
C GLY A 48 -23.27 0.07 8.24
N ILE A 49 -23.06 0.92 7.24
CA ILE A 49 -22.64 0.51 5.89
C ILE A 49 -21.25 -0.13 5.91
N VAL A 50 -20.28 0.44 6.64
CA VAL A 50 -18.92 -0.12 6.73
C VAL A 50 -18.92 -1.48 7.45
N LEU A 51 -19.76 -1.66 8.47
CA LEU A 51 -19.89 -2.94 9.17
C LEU A 51 -20.68 -3.97 8.35
N TRP A 52 -21.69 -3.53 7.59
CA TRP A 52 -22.50 -4.40 6.73
C TRP A 52 -21.72 -4.85 5.48
N LEU A 53 -20.93 -3.96 4.89
CA LEU A 53 -19.94 -4.30 3.84
C LEU A 53 -18.61 -4.80 4.43
N GLY A 54 -18.51 -4.93 5.75
CA GLY A 54 -17.43 -5.65 6.39
C GLY A 54 -17.30 -7.04 5.76
N PRO A 55 -16.08 -7.61 5.69
CA PRO A 55 -15.78 -8.75 4.85
C PRO A 55 -16.68 -9.95 5.20
N ALA A 56 -17.80 -10.07 4.49
CA ALA A 56 -18.82 -11.10 4.71
C ALA A 56 -18.34 -12.51 4.38
N ASN A 57 -17.11 -12.63 3.88
CA ASN A 57 -16.41 -13.88 3.78
C ASN A 57 -15.18 -13.76 4.67
N PRO A 58 -15.11 -14.44 5.84
CA PRO A 58 -13.85 -14.64 6.50
C PRO A 58 -12.95 -15.32 5.46
N LEU A 59 -12.03 -14.54 4.88
CA LEU A 59 -11.04 -15.08 3.96
C LEU A 59 -10.40 -16.25 4.70
N PRO A 60 -10.43 -17.46 4.14
CA PRO A 60 -10.04 -18.63 4.90
C PRO A 60 -8.59 -18.45 5.36
N VAL A 61 -8.43 -18.31 6.67
CA VAL A 61 -7.13 -18.09 7.30
C VAL A 61 -6.48 -19.47 7.43
N TYR A 62 -5.76 -19.87 6.38
CA TYR A 62 -4.98 -21.09 6.42
C TYR A 62 -3.64 -20.81 7.09
N ALA A 63 -3.33 -21.59 8.14
CA ALA A 63 -2.08 -21.51 8.90
C ALA A 63 -1.78 -20.13 9.50
N GLY A 64 -2.82 -19.36 9.86
CA GLY A 64 -2.68 -18.06 10.52
C GLY A 64 -2.30 -16.91 9.59
N ILE A 65 -2.22 -17.12 8.27
CA ILE A 65 -1.91 -16.07 7.29
C ILE A 65 -2.97 -15.96 6.19
N THR A 66 -3.24 -14.73 5.76
CA THR A 66 -4.15 -14.44 4.64
C THR A 66 -3.40 -14.54 3.31
N CYS A 67 -4.13 -14.73 2.20
CA CYS A 67 -3.52 -14.76 0.86
C CYS A 67 -2.80 -13.43 0.51
N SER A 68 -3.29 -12.30 1.02
CA SER A 68 -2.65 -11.00 0.80
C SER A 68 -1.31 -10.90 1.53
N GLU A 69 -1.23 -11.44 2.75
CA GLU A 69 0.00 -11.48 3.54
C GLU A 69 1.01 -12.47 2.95
N CYS A 70 0.54 -13.66 2.56
CA CYS A 70 1.31 -14.65 1.79
C CYS A 70 1.97 -13.99 0.55
N ARG A 71 1.21 -13.19 -0.21
CA ARG A 71 1.73 -12.52 -1.41
C ARG A 71 2.82 -11.49 -1.10
N LYS A 72 2.68 -10.74 0.01
CA LYS A 72 3.69 -9.74 0.42
C LYS A 72 4.99 -10.41 0.88
N GLN A 73 4.90 -11.55 1.54
CA GLN A 73 6.05 -12.28 2.07
C GLN A 73 6.73 -13.19 1.04
N MET A 74 6.10 -13.40 -0.13
CA MET A 74 6.57 -14.31 -1.17
C MET A 74 8.00 -14.05 -1.68
N PRO A 75 8.44 -12.78 -1.90
CA PRO A 75 9.84 -12.50 -2.27
C PRO A 75 10.82 -12.89 -1.16
N ALA A 76 10.50 -12.57 0.10
CA ALA A 76 11.33 -12.89 1.26
C ALA A 76 11.40 -14.41 1.54
N TYR A 77 10.31 -15.12 1.26
CA TYR A 77 10.25 -16.57 1.33
C TYR A 77 11.18 -17.20 0.29
N ARG A 78 11.19 -16.70 -0.95
CA ARG A 78 12.09 -17.16 -1.99
C ARG A 78 13.57 -16.91 -1.68
N SER A 79 13.89 -15.75 -1.11
CA SER A 79 15.26 -15.44 -0.68
C SER A 79 15.67 -16.15 0.61
N HIS A 80 14.80 -16.98 1.20
CA HIS A 80 15.01 -17.61 2.51
C HIS A 80 15.41 -16.62 3.62
N THR A 81 14.94 -15.38 3.53
CA THR A 81 15.21 -14.33 4.53
C THR A 81 14.15 -14.25 5.62
N LEU A 82 13.08 -15.05 5.51
CA LEU A 82 12.05 -15.15 6.53
C LEU A 82 12.51 -15.96 7.75
N SER A 83 11.91 -15.68 8.90
CA SER A 83 12.09 -16.51 10.09
C SER A 83 11.55 -17.93 9.88
N THR A 84 12.06 -18.90 10.64
CA THR A 84 11.64 -20.32 10.54
C THR A 84 10.15 -20.52 10.80
N SER A 85 9.53 -19.70 11.67
CA SER A 85 8.09 -19.74 11.91
C SER A 85 7.29 -19.25 10.70
N GLN A 86 7.73 -18.16 10.05
CA GLN A 86 7.10 -17.64 8.83
C GLN A 86 7.22 -18.61 7.66
N ILE A 87 8.37 -19.28 7.53
CA ILE A 87 8.55 -20.33 6.51
C ILE A 87 7.51 -21.44 6.70
N ARG A 88 7.32 -21.93 7.94
CA ARG A 88 6.29 -22.96 8.24
C ARG A 88 4.87 -22.49 7.93
N MET A 89 4.54 -21.23 8.22
CA MET A 89 3.22 -20.66 7.91
C MET A 89 3.00 -20.55 6.39
N MET A 90 4.03 -20.11 5.65
CA MET A 90 4.01 -20.05 4.18
C MET A 90 3.87 -21.44 3.56
N ASP A 91 4.65 -22.43 4.01
CA ASP A 91 4.57 -23.82 3.55
C ASP A 91 3.17 -24.39 3.76
N ALA A 92 2.61 -24.21 4.95
CA ALA A 92 1.28 -24.69 5.29
C ALA A 92 0.20 -23.99 4.44
N HIS A 93 0.34 -22.70 4.16
CA HIS A 93 -0.60 -21.97 3.30
C HIS A 93 -0.51 -22.42 1.83
N LEU A 94 0.70 -22.55 1.27
CA LEU A 94 0.93 -22.99 -0.12
C LEU A 94 0.45 -24.44 -0.35
N LYS A 95 0.44 -25.29 0.68
CA LYS A 95 -0.14 -26.64 0.61
C LYS A 95 -1.66 -26.65 0.43
N HIS A 96 -2.36 -25.64 0.95
CA HIS A 96 -3.83 -25.61 0.95
C HIS A 96 -4.41 -24.64 -0.09
N CYS A 97 -3.67 -23.59 -0.45
CA CYS A 97 -4.13 -22.56 -1.38
C CYS A 97 -3.47 -22.71 -2.76
N ASN A 98 -4.14 -23.41 -3.67
CA ASN A 98 -3.69 -23.59 -5.06
C ASN A 98 -3.40 -22.25 -5.76
N GLY A 99 -4.23 -21.23 -5.53
CA GLY A 99 -4.03 -19.92 -6.16
C GLY A 99 -2.75 -19.19 -5.72
N CYS A 100 -2.32 -19.38 -4.46
CA CYS A 100 -1.03 -18.85 -4.00
C CYS A 100 0.13 -19.69 -4.53
N LYS A 101 -0.04 -21.02 -4.58
CA LYS A 101 0.94 -21.95 -5.14
C LYS A 101 1.23 -21.67 -6.61
N ASP A 102 0.19 -21.54 -7.43
CA ASP A 102 0.33 -21.27 -8.87
C ASP A 102 1.08 -19.95 -9.14
N ARG A 103 0.81 -18.93 -8.31
CA ARG A 103 1.52 -17.64 -8.38
C ARG A 103 2.98 -17.76 -7.97
N TYR A 104 3.28 -18.55 -6.93
CA TYR A 104 4.65 -18.83 -6.52
C TYR A 104 5.40 -19.56 -7.65
N ASP A 105 4.81 -20.61 -8.21
CA ASP A 105 5.39 -21.39 -9.31
C ASP A 105 5.56 -20.56 -10.59
N ALA A 106 4.64 -19.62 -10.86
CA ALA A 106 4.77 -18.69 -11.99
C ALA A 106 5.98 -17.77 -11.81
N GLN A 107 6.14 -17.17 -10.63
CA GLN A 107 7.29 -16.29 -10.36
C GLN A 107 8.62 -17.04 -10.32
N THR A 108 8.65 -18.28 -9.80
CA THR A 108 9.85 -19.12 -9.82
C THR A 108 10.22 -19.53 -11.24
N ARG A 109 9.23 -19.83 -12.10
CA ARG A 109 9.45 -20.09 -13.53
C ARG A 109 9.99 -18.87 -14.27
N GLU A 110 9.43 -17.69 -14.02
CA GLU A 110 9.94 -16.44 -14.61
C GLU A 110 11.39 -16.18 -14.23
N GLN A 111 11.75 -16.43 -12.97
CA GLN A 111 13.12 -16.23 -12.50
C GLN A 111 14.10 -17.25 -13.11
N SER A 112 13.68 -18.52 -13.23
CA SER A 112 14.50 -19.56 -13.85
C SER A 112 14.85 -19.30 -15.32
N LYS A 113 14.05 -18.49 -16.04
CA LYS A 113 14.38 -18.09 -17.41
C LYS A 113 15.62 -17.20 -17.49
N CYS A 114 15.98 -16.53 -16.41
CA CYS A 114 17.18 -15.69 -16.33
C CYS A 114 18.40 -16.42 -15.78
N ASP A 115 18.25 -17.68 -15.36
CA ASP A 115 19.34 -18.47 -14.78
C ASP A 115 20.24 -19.10 -15.86
N ASN A 116 19.78 -19.16 -17.11
CA ASN A 116 20.59 -19.66 -18.22
C ASN A 116 21.54 -18.55 -18.72
N PRO A 117 22.87 -18.68 -18.52
CA PRO A 117 23.82 -17.65 -18.94
C PRO A 117 23.76 -17.38 -20.45
N ALA A 118 23.39 -18.38 -21.26
CA ALA A 118 23.27 -18.24 -22.71
C ALA A 118 22.12 -17.31 -23.16
N ASP A 119 21.15 -17.02 -22.29
CA ASP A 119 20.03 -16.13 -22.59
C ASP A 119 20.25 -14.70 -22.09
N CYS A 120 21.18 -14.48 -21.15
CA CYS A 120 21.62 -13.15 -20.72
C CYS A 120 22.31 -12.36 -21.85
N ASP A 121 23.10 -13.03 -22.69
CA ASP A 121 23.81 -12.40 -23.80
C ASP A 121 22.89 -11.92 -24.93
N LYS A 122 21.67 -12.46 -25.00
CA LYS A 122 20.71 -12.13 -26.06
C LYS A 122 19.91 -10.85 -25.79
N GLY A 123 20.14 -10.16 -24.66
CA GLY A 123 19.48 -8.89 -24.32
C GLY A 123 17.97 -8.99 -24.10
N ASN A 124 17.39 -10.20 -24.04
CA ASN A 124 15.94 -10.42 -23.94
C ASN A 124 15.44 -10.55 -22.49
N CYS A 125 16.33 -10.49 -21.50
CA CYS A 125 15.94 -10.42 -20.10
C CYS A 125 15.51 -8.99 -19.74
N ASN A 126 14.23 -8.69 -19.94
CA ASN A 126 13.58 -7.48 -19.43
C ASN A 126 13.40 -7.53 -17.90
N LEU A 127 14.51 -7.64 -17.16
CA LEU A 127 14.56 -7.31 -15.72
C LEU A 127 14.46 -5.78 -15.49
N LEU A 128 14.42 -5.01 -16.58
CA LEU A 128 14.59 -3.56 -16.62
C LEU A 128 13.32 -2.74 -16.38
N GLU A 129 12.14 -3.32 -16.20
CA GLU A 129 11.01 -2.50 -15.71
C GLU A 129 11.25 -2.01 -14.26
N ASN A 130 12.15 -2.63 -13.50
CA ASN A 130 12.62 -2.10 -12.21
C ASN A 130 14.12 -1.79 -12.13
N CYS A 131 14.91 -2.14 -13.17
CA CYS A 131 16.31 -1.70 -13.30
C CYS A 131 16.45 -0.56 -14.31
N LYS A 132 15.55 0.44 -14.29
CA LYS A 132 15.81 1.71 -14.99
C LYS A 132 17.00 2.40 -14.31
N THR A 133 18.20 2.14 -14.82
CA THR A 133 19.32 3.06 -14.66
C THR A 133 18.91 4.32 -15.42
N THR A 134 18.46 5.33 -14.68
CA THR A 134 18.39 6.69 -15.18
C THR A 134 19.76 7.05 -15.75
N GLU A 135 19.79 7.31 -17.05
CA GLU A 135 20.91 7.88 -17.80
C GLU A 135 22.11 6.94 -18.05
N GLY A 136 22.10 6.31 -19.23
CA GLY A 136 23.32 6.14 -20.05
C GLY A 136 24.41 5.18 -19.60
N ARG A 137 24.18 4.27 -18.64
CA ARG A 137 25.18 3.27 -18.24
C ARG A 137 24.80 1.86 -18.70
N GLN A 138 25.59 1.30 -19.62
CA GLN A 138 25.55 -0.11 -19.95
C GLN A 138 26.10 -0.93 -18.77
N ALA A 139 25.30 -1.87 -18.27
CA ALA A 139 25.75 -2.86 -17.29
C ALA A 139 26.57 -3.93 -18.03
N SER A 140 27.90 -3.75 -18.10
CA SER A 140 28.80 -4.63 -18.86
C SER A 140 29.29 -5.85 -18.09
N ASN A 141 28.74 -6.18 -16.92
CA ASN A 141 29.14 -7.40 -16.21
C ASN A 141 28.02 -7.97 -15.33
N CYS A 142 27.31 -8.96 -15.85
CA CYS A 142 26.47 -9.87 -15.07
C CYS A 142 27.34 -11.03 -14.55
N MET A 143 28.37 -10.72 -13.74
CA MET A 143 29.10 -11.75 -13.01
C MET A 143 28.71 -11.69 -11.54
N SER A 144 28.13 -12.81 -11.09
CA SER A 144 27.54 -13.08 -9.77
C SER A 144 26.04 -12.73 -9.67
N TRP A 145 25.30 -13.70 -9.13
CA TRP A 145 23.86 -13.78 -8.92
C TRP A 145 23.32 -12.76 -7.90
N ARG A 146 24.05 -11.68 -7.68
CA ARG A 146 23.61 -10.47 -7.01
C ARG A 146 23.78 -9.35 -8.01
N CYS A 147 22.70 -8.64 -8.32
CA CYS A 147 22.82 -7.24 -8.72
C CYS A 147 23.37 -6.45 -7.52
N GLN A 148 24.63 -6.70 -7.14
CA GLN A 148 25.40 -5.64 -6.53
C GLN A 148 25.56 -4.63 -7.63
N VAL A 149 24.95 -3.46 -7.44
CA VAL A 149 25.28 -2.27 -8.19
C VAL A 149 26.76 -2.01 -7.93
N LEU A 150 27.62 -2.69 -8.68
CA LEU A 150 29.03 -2.34 -8.79
C LEU A 150 28.99 -0.99 -9.48
N THR A 151 29.13 0.07 -8.67
CA THR A 151 29.44 1.40 -9.16
C THR A 151 30.78 1.31 -9.87
N CYS A 152 30.75 0.94 -11.15
CA CYS A 152 31.93 0.96 -11.99
C CYS A 152 32.30 2.43 -12.24
N LYS A 153 33.55 2.68 -11.86
CA LYS A 153 34.34 3.91 -12.01
C LYS A 153 34.06 4.62 -13.33
N ALA A 154 33.97 5.95 -13.22
CA ALA A 154 34.08 6.86 -14.35
C ALA A 154 35.33 6.52 -15.18
N SER A 155 35.12 6.25 -16.45
CA SER A 155 36.18 6.18 -17.45
C SER A 155 36.60 7.60 -17.85
N GLU A 156 37.91 7.83 -17.71
CA GLU A 156 38.76 8.66 -18.58
C GLU A 156 38.48 10.17 -18.65
N ALA A 157 39.06 10.89 -17.70
CA ALA A 157 40.01 11.97 -18.00
C ALA A 157 40.68 12.44 -16.70
N ASP A 158 41.59 11.65 -16.12
CA ASP A 158 42.82 12.23 -15.58
C ASP A 158 43.83 11.17 -15.15
N LYS A 159 45.09 11.50 -15.44
CA LYS A 159 46.27 10.65 -15.31
C LYS A 159 46.57 10.35 -13.83
N PHE A 160 47.08 9.14 -13.59
CA PHE A 160 47.83 8.73 -12.40
C PHE A 160 47.06 8.55 -11.06
N SER A 161 46.66 7.30 -10.77
CA SER A 161 47.06 6.62 -9.52
C SER A 161 46.69 5.12 -9.53
N PRO A 162 47.63 4.21 -9.20
CA PRO A 162 47.31 2.80 -9.04
C PRO A 162 46.54 2.58 -7.72
N CYS A 163 45.32 2.04 -7.81
CA CYS A 163 44.61 1.55 -6.64
C CYS A 163 45.37 0.34 -6.07
N ARG A 164 46.24 0.58 -5.08
CA ARG A 164 46.72 -0.45 -4.15
C ARG A 164 45.53 -1.02 -3.39
N GLY A 165 45.41 -2.34 -3.43
CA GLY A 165 44.44 -3.08 -2.63
C GLY A 165 44.64 -2.86 -1.12
N ARG A 166 43.54 -2.96 -0.38
CA ARG A 166 43.56 -3.17 1.08
C ARG A 166 42.19 -3.67 1.55
N GLY A 167 42.18 -4.80 2.24
CA GLY A 167 41.12 -5.13 3.20
C GLY A 167 40.35 -6.42 2.91
N THR A 168 41.01 -7.56 3.10
CA THR A 168 40.34 -8.78 3.57
C THR A 168 39.66 -8.49 4.91
N SER A 169 38.33 -8.36 4.95
CA SER A 169 37.59 -8.42 6.22
C SER A 169 37.20 -9.87 6.49
N ASN A 170 37.77 -10.37 7.58
CA ASN A 170 37.62 -11.71 8.14
C ASN A 170 36.17 -12.20 8.20
N LEU A 171 35.96 -13.40 7.66
CA LEU A 171 34.86 -14.26 8.05
C LEU A 171 35.13 -14.75 9.48
N PRO A 172 34.23 -14.58 10.46
CA PRO A 172 34.34 -15.28 11.72
C PRO A 172 34.03 -16.77 11.50
N ASP A 173 34.97 -17.58 11.94
CA ASP A 173 34.91 -19.03 12.04
C ASP A 173 33.70 -19.45 12.89
N ARG A 174 32.89 -20.37 12.37
CA ARG A 174 31.66 -20.84 13.00
C ARG A 174 31.86 -22.27 13.45
N ASP A 175 32.65 -22.44 14.51
CA ASP A 175 32.75 -23.68 15.27
C ASP A 175 32.45 -23.43 16.76
N GLN A 176 31.80 -24.44 17.37
CA GLN A 176 31.44 -24.63 18.78
C GLN A 176 30.03 -24.21 19.23
N GLN A 177 29.08 -25.14 19.05
CA GLN A 177 28.07 -25.42 20.07
C GLN A 177 28.42 -26.75 20.75
N PRO A 178 28.67 -26.78 22.08
CA PRO A 178 28.61 -28.02 22.85
C PRO A 178 27.16 -28.43 23.12
N LEU A 179 26.96 -29.75 23.18
CA LEU A 179 25.75 -30.47 23.57
C LEU A 179 25.28 -30.13 25.00
#